data_AF-S6GYX5-F1
#
_entry.id   AF-S6GYX5-F1
#
_cell.length_a   1.000
_cell.length_b   1.000
_cell.length_c   1.000
_cell.angle_alpha   90.00
_cell.angle_beta   90.00
_cell.angle_gamma   90.00
#
_symmetry.space_group_name_H-M   'P 1'
#
loop_
_entity.id
_entity.type
_entity.pdbx_description
1 polymer ?
#
loop_
_entity_poly.entity_id
_entity_poly.type
_entity_poly.pdbx_seq_one_letter_code
_entity_poly.pdbx_strand_id
1 'polypeptide(L)'
;MQTINYTTARAHLSETMDRVNEDRAPLLITRQKGEPVVMMSLADFNALEETAYLLRSPANAERLVKSLNSLRSGKAQARKLIEE
;
A
#
# COMPACT_ATOMS: atom_id res chain seq x y z
N MET A 1 -11.10 -1.30 -8.24
CA MET A 1 -11.57 -0.64 -7.01
C MET A 1 -13.09 -0.68 -7.01
N GLN A 2 -13.69 -1.36 -6.05
CA GLN A 2 -15.16 -1.44 -5.92
C GLN A 2 -15.69 -0.13 -5.32
N THR A 3 -16.87 0.29 -5.75
CA THR A 3 -17.51 1.53 -5.30
C THR A 3 -18.79 1.22 -4.52
N ILE A 4 -18.95 1.87 -3.37
CA ILE A 4 -20.18 1.82 -2.57
C ILE A 4 -20.62 3.25 -2.24
N ASN A 5 -21.93 3.46 -2.09
CA ASN A 5 -22.44 4.76 -1.64
C ASN A 5 -22.30 4.89 -0.11
N TYR A 6 -22.33 6.13 0.37
CA TYR A 6 -22.23 6.48 1.78
C TYR A 6 -23.26 5.77 2.65
N THR A 7 -24.51 5.64 2.18
CA THR A 7 -25.57 4.99 2.96
C THR A 7 -25.27 3.52 3.21
N THR A 8 -24.80 2.80 2.20
CA THR A 8 -24.39 1.40 2.31
C THR A 8 -23.15 1.27 3.20
N ALA A 9 -22.13 2.11 3.00
CA ALA A 9 -20.92 2.10 3.81
C ALA A 9 -21.22 2.35 5.29
N ARG A 10 -22.13 3.28 5.59
CA ARG A 10 -22.55 3.59 6.96
C ARG A 10 -23.33 2.44 7.61
N ALA A 11 -24.22 1.80 6.86
CA ALA A 11 -25.04 0.69 7.37
C ALA A 11 -24.20 -0.58 7.66
N HIS A 12 -23.15 -0.82 6.89
CA HIS A 12 -22.31 -2.02 6.94
C HIS A 12 -20.85 -1.70 7.25
N LEU A 13 -20.58 -0.72 8.13
CA LEU A 13 -19.22 -0.19 8.31
C LEU A 13 -18.22 -1.24 8.78
N SER A 14 -18.57 -2.06 9.78
CA SER A 14 -17.67 -3.10 10.31
C SER A 14 -17.32 -4.13 9.25
N GLU A 15 -18.32 -4.72 8.59
CA GLU A 15 -18.13 -5.70 7.50
C GLU A 15 -17.31 -5.10 6.35
N THR A 16 -17.55 -3.83 6.03
CA THR A 16 -16.79 -3.12 5.00
C THR A 16 -15.31 -2.99 5.39
N MET A 17 -15.01 -2.69 6.66
CA MET A 17 -13.64 -2.62 7.18
C MET A 17 -12.98 -3.99 7.22
N ASP A 18 -13.69 -5.03 7.65
CA ASP A 18 -13.19 -6.40 7.69
C ASP A 18 -12.81 -6.86 6.27
N ARG A 19 -13.71 -6.66 5.30
CA ARG A 19 -13.44 -6.98 3.88
C ARG A 19 -12.23 -6.24 3.34
N VAL A 20 -12.07 -4.96 3.66
CA VAL A 20 -10.90 -4.17 3.22
C VAL A 20 -9.58 -4.73 3.78
N ASN A 21 -9.59 -5.22 5.02
CA ASN A 21 -8.42 -5.83 5.63
C ASN A 21 -8.12 -7.23 5.06
N GLU A 22 -9.15 -8.04 4.82
CA GLU A 22 -9.04 -9.41 4.30
C GLU A 22 -8.65 -9.44 2.82
N ASP A 23 -9.36 -8.67 1.99
CA ASP A 23 -9.15 -8.66 0.54
C ASP A 23 -7.90 -7.86 0.12
N ARG A 24 -7.32 -7.06 1.03
CA ARG A 24 -6.20 -6.15 0.74
C ARG A 24 -6.48 -5.24 -0.46
N ALA A 25 -7.74 -4.81 -0.57
CA ALA A 25 -8.24 -4.05 -1.70
C ALA A 25 -8.93 -2.76 -1.23
N PRO A 26 -8.57 -1.59 -1.79
CA PRO A 26 -9.24 -0.34 -1.44
C PRO A 26 -10.67 -0.29 -1.99
N LEU A 27 -11.54 0.41 -1.26
CA LEU A 27 -12.92 0.71 -1.64
C LEU A 27 -13.13 2.21 -1.85
N LEU A 28 -13.88 2.58 -2.87
CA LEU A 28 -14.31 3.95 -3.10
C LEU A 28 -15.69 4.18 -2.47
N ILE A 29 -15.79 5.18 -1.59
CA ILE A 29 -17.04 5.58 -0.95
C ILE A 29 -17.50 6.90 -1.57
N THR A 30 -18.68 6.90 -2.19
CA THR A 30 -19.26 8.08 -2.83
C THR A 30 -20.40 8.68 -1.98
N ARG A 31 -20.60 9.99 -2.07
CA ARG A 31 -21.73 10.69 -1.42
C ARG A 31 -22.48 11.54 -2.43
N GLN A 32 -23.79 11.69 -2.24
CA GLN A 32 -24.64 12.47 -3.16
C GLN A 32 -24.21 13.94 -3.27
N LYS A 33 -23.65 14.50 -2.18
CA LYS A 33 -23.13 15.87 -2.15
C LYS A 33 -21.75 15.86 -1.51
N GLY A 34 -20.73 16.00 -2.36
CA GLY A 34 -19.32 16.18 -1.98
C GLY A 34 -18.40 15.10 -2.52
N GLU A 35 -17.10 15.33 -2.35
CA GLU A 35 -16.05 14.47 -2.91
C GLU A 35 -16.06 13.04 -2.34
N PRO A 36 -15.72 12.03 -3.16
CA PRO A 36 -15.57 10.66 -2.71
C PRO A 36 -14.30 10.47 -1.86
N VAL A 37 -14.28 9.39 -1.09
CA VAL A 37 -13.11 9.00 -0.28
C VAL A 37 -12.73 7.55 -0.55
N VAL A 38 -11.47 7.21 -0.32
CA VAL A 38 -10.99 5.82 -0.38
C VAL A 38 -10.86 5.28 1.03
N MET A 39 -11.41 4.09 1.26
CA MET A 39 -11.15 3.27 2.45
C MET A 39 -10.14 2.18 2.08
N MET A 40 -9.10 2.02 2.89
CA MET A 40 -8.09 0.98 2.75
C MET A 40 -7.61 0.52 4.13
N SER A 41 -6.97 -0.64 4.19
CA SER A 41 -6.40 -1.12 5.45
C SER A 41 -5.26 -0.20 5.87
N LEU A 42 -5.03 -0.08 7.19
CA LEU A 42 -3.91 0.70 7.71
C LEU A 42 -2.56 0.15 7.20
N ALA A 43 -2.44 -1.18 7.10
CA ALA A 43 -1.24 -1.82 6.61
C ALA A 43 -0.95 -1.45 5.14
N ASP A 44 -1.97 -1.40 4.29
CA ASP A 44 -1.79 -1.03 2.88
C ASP A 44 -1.51 0.47 2.74
N PHE A 45 -2.15 1.31 3.55
CA PHE A 45 -1.83 2.74 3.62
C PHE A 45 -0.36 2.96 4.00
N ASN A 46 0.11 2.33 5.08
CA ASN A 46 1.51 2.45 5.51
C ASN A 46 2.49 1.90 4.46
N ALA A 47 2.15 0.80 3.80
CA ALA A 47 2.98 0.24 2.73
C ALA A 47 3.07 1.19 1.52
N LEU A 48 1.98 1.87 1.17
CA LEU A 48 1.97 2.90 0.14
C LEU A 48 2.81 4.12 0.54
N GLU A 49 2.66 4.61 1.78
CA GLU A 49 3.46 5.73 2.28
C GLU A 49 4.96 5.40 2.29
N GLU A 50 5.34 4.23 2.79
CA GLU A 50 6.74 3.79 2.83
C GLU A 50 7.31 3.60 1.43
N THR A 51 6.54 2.99 0.51
CA THR A 51 6.96 2.85 -0.89
C THR A 51 7.15 4.22 -1.53
N ALA A 52 6.21 5.14 -1.32
CA ALA A 52 6.32 6.50 -1.83
C ALA A 52 7.52 7.23 -1.21
N TYR A 53 7.82 7.01 0.07
CA TYR A 53 8.99 7.55 0.75
C TYR A 53 10.29 7.04 0.12
N LEU A 54 10.44 5.71 -0.03
CA LEU A 54 11.62 5.09 -0.62
C LEU A 54 11.87 5.55 -2.06
N LEU A 55 10.80 5.77 -2.83
CA LEU A 55 10.86 6.18 -4.22
C LEU A 55 10.90 7.72 -4.43
N ARG A 56 10.73 8.52 -3.37
CA ARG A 56 10.66 9.98 -3.45
C ARG A 56 11.93 10.62 -4.00
N SER A 57 13.09 10.06 -3.66
CA SER A 57 14.40 10.51 -4.16
C SER A 57 14.76 9.72 -5.42
N PRO A 58 14.94 10.37 -6.59
CA PRO A 58 15.32 9.68 -7.82
C PRO A 58 16.59 8.83 -7.65
N ALA A 59 17.60 9.35 -6.95
CA ALA A 59 18.84 8.63 -6.68
C ALA A 59 18.62 7.38 -5.82
N ASN A 60 17.73 7.45 -4.81
CA ASN A 60 17.43 6.28 -3.99
C ASN A 60 16.58 5.25 -4.76
N ALA A 61 15.60 5.72 -5.54
CA ALA A 61 14.77 4.87 -6.39
C ALA A 61 15.64 4.07 -7.38
N GLU A 62 16.56 4.73 -8.08
CA GLU A 62 17.48 4.07 -9.03
C GLU A 62 18.35 3.02 -8.32
N ARG A 63 18.93 3.38 -7.16
CA ARG A 63 19.74 2.48 -6.36
C ARG A 63 18.95 1.25 -5.90
N LEU A 64 17.72 1.45 -5.45
CA LEU A 64 16.84 0.38 -4.98
C LEU A 64 16.45 -0.57 -6.12
N VAL A 65 16.04 -0.03 -7.28
CA VAL A 65 15.70 -0.83 -8.47
C VAL A 65 16.92 -1.62 -8.96
N LYS A 66 18.11 -1.02 -9.00
CA LYS A 66 19.35 -1.71 -9.35
C LYS A 66 19.69 -2.84 -8.38
N SER A 67 19.50 -2.61 -7.08
CA SER A 67 19.70 -3.62 -6.03
C SER A 67 18.73 -4.79 -6.20
N LEU A 68 17.43 -4.51 -6.38
CA LEU A 68 16.39 -5.53 -6.62
C LEU A 68 16.69 -6.36 -7.87
N ASN A 69 17.10 -5.74 -8.98
CA ASN A 69 17.46 -6.45 -10.20
C ASN A 69 18.71 -7.34 -10.02
N SER A 70 19.70 -6.87 -9.26
CA SER A 70 20.89 -7.67 -8.93
C SER A 70 20.52 -8.89 -8.08
N LEU A 71 19.63 -8.72 -7.09
CA LEU A 71 19.12 -9.81 -6.27
C LEU A 71 18.33 -10.84 -7.12
N ARG A 72 17.39 -10.38 -7.94
CA ARG A 72 16.57 -11.22 -8.82
C ARG A 72 17.38 -11.97 -9.88
N SER A 73 18.51 -11.42 -10.31
CA SER A 73 19.44 -12.06 -11.25
C SER A 73 20.48 -12.96 -10.57
N GLY A 74 20.35 -13.22 -9.27
CA GLY A 74 21.26 -14.10 -8.53
C GLY A 74 22.65 -13.51 -8.28
N LYS A 75 22.82 -12.20 -8.47
CA LYS A 75 24.11 -11.49 -8.29
C LYS A 75 24.33 -11.00 -6.85
N ALA A 76 23.44 -11.35 -5.92
CA ALA A 76 23.60 -11.01 -4.51
C ALA A 76 24.63 -11.92 -3.83
N GLN A 77 25.38 -11.35 -2.89
CA GLN A 77 26.36 -12.08 -2.07
C GLN A 77 25.85 -12.13 -0.62
N ALA A 78 25.72 -13.34 -0.07
CA ALA A 78 25.47 -13.50 1.36
C ALA A 78 26.72 -13.08 2.15
N ARG A 79 26.52 -12.25 3.18
CA ARG A 79 27.58 -11.84 4.10
C ARG A 79 27.10 -12.00 5.53
N LYS A 80 28.01 -12.34 6.44
CA LYS A 80 27.74 -12.32 7.88
C LYS A 80 27.63 -10.86 8.34
N LEU A 81 26.85 -10.64 9.41
CA LEU A 81 26.85 -9.35 10.10
C LEU A 81 28.26 -9.10 10.65
N ILE A 82 28.68 -7.84 10.61
CA ILE A 82 29.92 -7.41 11.25
C ILE A 82 29.56 -7.15 12.71
N GLU A 83 30.23 -7.83 13.64
CA GLU A 83 30.10 -7.59 15.08
C GLU A 83 30.93 -6.34 15.45
N GLU A 84 30.45 -5.56 16.43
CA GLU A 84 31.11 -4.32 16.90
C GLU A 84 32.50 -4.57 17.51
#